data_AF-A0A0G4K4Z7-F1
#
_entry.id   AF-A0A0G4K4Z7-F1
#
_cell.length_a   1.000
_cell.length_b   1.000
_cell.length_c   1.000
_cell.angle_alpha   90.00
_cell.angle_beta   90.00
_cell.angle_gamma   90.00
#
_symmetry.space_group_name_H-M   'P 1'
#
loop_
_entity.id
_entity.type
_entity.pdbx_description
1 polymer ?
#
loop_
_entity_poly.entity_id
_entity_poly.type
_entity_poly.pdbx_seq_one_letter_code
_entity_poly.pdbx_strand_id
1 'polypeptide(L)'
;MIKILKLVLISFLAFFINYDGNKHSDKYSIPIDELCMIRKVTGYPCPGCGMTRAHIEILKLNFKKAFYYHPLFIFPSIIFFIIIFKKKLKIANYIYHNNYIIMSILLIFIIVYIVRFVLLFPNEEPFTYNYDSEFYKIFKIIKYILKYR
;
A
#
# COMPACT_ATOMS: atom_id res chain seq x y z
N MET A 1 -3.82 25.82 -0.92
CA MET A 1 -4.29 24.42 -0.74
C MET A 1 -3.97 23.47 -1.90
N ILE A 2 -4.33 23.77 -3.16
CA ILE A 2 -4.11 22.86 -4.33
C ILE A 2 -2.64 22.47 -4.61
N LYS A 3 -1.67 23.34 -4.29
CA LYS A 3 -0.22 23.01 -4.43
C LYS A 3 0.24 21.94 -3.43
N ILE A 4 -0.23 22.01 -2.19
CA ILE A 4 0.09 21.03 -1.13
C ILE A 4 -0.58 19.69 -1.43
N LEU A 5 -1.85 19.70 -1.86
CA LEU A 5 -2.56 18.47 -2.25
C LEU A 5 -1.92 17.80 -3.49
N LYS A 6 -1.43 18.59 -4.46
CA LYS A 6 -0.62 18.09 -5.58
C LYS A 6 0.70 17.48 -5.13
N LEU A 7 1.39 18.13 -4.19
CA LEU A 7 2.66 17.64 -3.64
C LEU A 7 2.45 16.33 -2.88
N VAL A 8 1.37 16.23 -2.10
CA VAL A 8 0.98 15.01 -1.39
C VAL A 8 0.62 13.91 -2.38
N LEU A 9 -0.17 14.18 -3.43
CA LEU A 9 -0.54 13.18 -4.44
C LEU A 9 0.67 12.71 -5.27
N ILE A 10 1.58 13.62 -5.63
CA ILE A 10 2.82 13.31 -6.36
C ILE A 10 3.82 12.59 -5.47
N SER A 11 3.94 12.96 -4.19
CA SER A 11 4.76 12.24 -3.21
C SER A 11 4.21 10.85 -2.93
N PHE A 12 2.88 10.70 -2.86
CA PHE A 12 2.21 9.42 -2.69
C PHE A 12 2.42 8.54 -3.94
N LEU A 13 2.28 9.10 -5.14
CA LEU A 13 2.60 8.40 -6.41
C LEU A 13 4.11 8.08 -6.55
N ALA A 14 5.01 8.96 -6.15
CA ALA A 14 6.46 8.74 -6.19
C ALA A 14 6.91 7.70 -5.15
N PHE A 15 6.24 7.65 -4.00
CA PHE A 15 6.41 6.58 -3.00
C PHE A 15 6.01 5.21 -3.57
N PHE A 16 5.04 5.16 -4.50
CA PHE A 16 4.70 3.93 -5.25
C PHE A 16 5.63 3.62 -6.43
N ILE A 17 6.42 4.58 -6.93
CA ILE A 17 7.31 4.43 -8.10
C ILE A 17 8.74 4.00 -7.72
N ASN A 18 9.12 4.04 -6.44
CA ASN A 18 10.41 3.48 -6.02
C ASN A 18 10.36 1.95 -6.03
N TYR A 19 10.74 1.47 -7.21
CA TYR A 19 11.07 0.13 -7.65
C TYR A 19 12.09 -0.54 -6.72
N ASP A 20 11.84 -1.81 -6.43
CA ASP A 20 12.38 -2.47 -5.26
C ASP A 20 12.43 -3.99 -5.49
N GLY A 21 13.51 -4.60 -4.99
CA GLY A 21 13.96 -5.93 -5.34
C GLY A 21 14.71 -6.60 -4.18
N ASN A 22 14.32 -7.87 -3.97
CA ASN A 22 14.87 -8.92 -3.09
C ASN A 22 14.59 -8.71 -1.58
N LYS A 23 14.10 -9.68 -0.78
CA LYS A 23 14.00 -11.16 -0.84
C LYS A 23 12.86 -11.68 0.10
N HIS A 24 12.58 -13.01 0.15
CA HIS A 24 11.58 -13.78 0.96
C HIS A 24 10.21 -14.09 0.28
N SER A 25 10.06 -15.14 -0.55
CA SER A 25 9.99 -16.59 -0.20
C SER A 25 9.04 -16.79 1.00
N ASP A 26 7.79 -17.27 0.88
CA ASP A 26 7.51 -18.71 0.65
C ASP A 26 6.09 -19.05 0.13
N LYS A 27 5.29 -18.10 -0.36
CA LYS A 27 3.96 -18.44 -0.94
C LYS A 27 3.66 -17.83 -2.31
N TYR A 28 4.50 -16.90 -2.73
CA TYR A 28 4.51 -16.30 -4.05
C TYR A 28 5.95 -16.28 -4.55
N SER A 29 6.18 -16.60 -5.83
CA SER A 29 7.49 -16.50 -6.49
C SER A 29 8.05 -15.07 -6.57
N ILE A 30 7.43 -14.09 -5.89
CA ILE A 30 7.82 -12.68 -5.86
C ILE A 30 7.73 -12.21 -4.39
N PRO A 31 8.85 -11.88 -3.75
CA PRO A 31 8.90 -11.48 -2.34
C PRO A 31 8.41 -10.04 -2.19
N ILE A 32 7.33 -9.79 -1.42
CA ILE A 32 6.74 -8.43 -1.31
C ILE A 32 6.76 -7.89 0.12
N ASP A 33 7.09 -8.72 1.10
CA ASP A 33 7.03 -8.36 2.53
C ASP A 33 8.16 -7.39 2.94
N GLU A 34 9.30 -7.42 2.25
CA GLU A 34 10.45 -6.55 2.51
C GLU A 34 10.38 -5.20 1.79
N LEU A 35 9.50 -5.05 0.80
CA LEU A 35 9.45 -3.87 -0.07
C LEU A 35 8.89 -2.61 0.62
N CYS A 36 8.23 -2.81 1.75
CA CYS A 36 7.66 -1.73 2.51
C CYS A 36 8.63 -1.36 3.62
N MET A 37 9.41 -0.30 3.43
CA MET A 37 10.31 0.26 4.46
C MET A 37 9.58 0.42 5.81
N ILE A 38 8.31 0.85 5.76
CA ILE A 38 7.46 0.97 6.95
C ILE A 38 7.27 -0.39 7.64
N ARG A 39 6.91 -1.45 6.89
CA ARG A 39 6.72 -2.80 7.45
C ARG A 39 8.03 -3.46 7.86
N LYS A 40 9.15 -3.16 7.20
CA LYS A 40 10.49 -3.64 7.58
C LYS A 40 10.98 -3.02 8.88
N VAL A 41 10.77 -1.71 9.06
CA VAL A 41 11.20 -1.02 10.29
C VAL A 41 10.22 -1.33 11.42
N THR A 42 8.92 -1.11 11.21
CA THR A 42 7.91 -1.18 12.28
C THR A 42 7.28 -2.55 12.48
N GLY A 43 7.30 -3.41 11.46
CA GLY A 43 6.57 -4.68 11.44
C GLY A 43 5.11 -4.55 11.00
N TYR A 44 4.53 -3.34 10.96
CA TYR A 44 3.10 -3.16 10.69
C TYR A 44 2.77 -3.01 9.20
N PRO A 45 1.61 -3.54 8.75
CA PRO A 45 1.13 -3.28 7.40
C PRO A 45 0.70 -1.82 7.25
N CYS A 46 0.96 -1.23 6.09
CA CYS A 46 0.66 0.17 5.75
C CYS A 46 -0.58 0.25 4.85
N PRO A 47 -1.16 1.45 4.60
CA PRO A 47 -2.35 1.59 3.77
C PRO A 47 -2.19 1.15 2.30
N GLY A 48 -0.95 0.96 1.83
CA GLY A 48 -0.66 0.39 0.51
C GLY A 48 -0.39 -1.13 0.52
N CYS A 49 -0.40 -1.80 1.68
CA CYS A 49 -0.07 -3.23 1.76
C CYS A 49 -1.02 -4.08 0.90
N GLY A 50 -0.44 -4.88 0.00
CA GLY A 50 -1.18 -5.73 -0.93
C GLY A 50 -1.44 -5.13 -2.31
N MET A 51 -1.20 -3.82 -2.55
CA MET A 51 -1.39 -3.22 -3.87
C MET A 51 -0.46 -3.80 -4.94
N THR A 52 0.82 -3.95 -4.62
CA THR A 52 1.81 -4.50 -5.57
C THR A 52 1.48 -5.96 -5.91
N ARG A 53 1.08 -6.75 -4.90
CA ARG A 53 0.60 -8.13 -5.11
C ARG A 53 -0.62 -8.15 -6.02
N ALA A 54 -1.57 -7.25 -5.82
CA ALA A 54 -2.75 -7.16 -6.67
C ALA A 54 -2.40 -6.86 -8.13
N HIS A 55 -1.45 -5.96 -8.39
CA HIS A 55 -1.00 -5.64 -9.75
C HIS A 55 -0.29 -6.81 -10.43
N ILE A 56 0.59 -7.50 -9.70
CA ILE A 56 1.27 -8.71 -10.18
C ILE A 56 0.26 -9.80 -10.55
N GLU A 57 -0.80 -9.95 -9.75
CA GLU A 57 -1.85 -10.93 -10.05
C GLU A 57 -2.63 -10.62 -11.31
N ILE A 58 -2.85 -9.35 -11.62
CA ILE A 58 -3.47 -8.93 -12.89
C ILE A 58 -2.56 -9.25 -14.06
N LEU A 59 -1.25 -9.04 -13.93
CA LEU A 59 -0.28 -9.41 -14.95
C LEU A 59 -0.27 -10.93 -15.19
N LYS A 60 -0.60 -11.72 -14.16
CA LYS A 60 -0.81 -13.17 -14.23
C LYS A 60 -2.24 -13.55 -14.65
N LEU A 61 -3.08 -12.58 -15.04
CA LEU A 61 -4.49 -12.74 -15.41
C LEU A 61 -5.37 -13.36 -14.30
N ASN A 62 -4.94 -13.27 -13.04
CA ASN A 62 -5.67 -13.80 -11.88
C ASN A 62 -6.39 -12.69 -11.12
N PHE A 63 -7.53 -12.27 -11.66
CA PHE A 63 -8.34 -11.21 -11.06
C PHE A 63 -8.85 -11.56 -9.66
N LYS A 64 -9.21 -12.83 -9.41
CA LYS A 64 -9.72 -13.27 -8.10
C LYS A 64 -8.72 -13.00 -6.98
N LYS A 65 -7.45 -13.36 -7.20
CA LYS A 65 -6.38 -13.07 -6.22
C LYS A 65 -6.02 -11.59 -6.18
N ALA A 66 -6.11 -10.87 -7.29
CA ALA A 66 -5.88 -9.42 -7.29
C ALA A 66 -6.84 -8.67 -6.36
N PHE A 67 -8.13 -8.97 -6.43
CA PHE A 67 -9.15 -8.39 -5.53
C PHE A 67 -8.98 -8.84 -4.08
N TYR A 68 -8.55 -10.09 -3.86
CA TYR A 68 -8.23 -10.58 -2.52
C TYR A 68 -7.10 -9.76 -1.88
N TYR A 69 -6.03 -9.45 -2.62
CA TYR A 69 -4.92 -8.68 -2.07
C TYR A 69 -5.31 -7.22 -1.78
N HIS A 70 -5.91 -6.52 -2.74
CA HIS A 70 -6.35 -5.15 -2.51
C HIS A 70 -7.55 -4.78 -3.38
N PRO A 71 -8.79 -4.72 -2.85
CA PRO A 71 -9.97 -4.50 -3.68
C PRO A 71 -9.95 -3.16 -4.43
N LEU A 72 -9.27 -2.16 -3.86
CA LEU A 72 -9.11 -0.83 -4.48
C LEU A 72 -7.80 -0.69 -5.30
N PHE A 73 -7.17 -1.78 -5.75
CA PHE A 73 -5.90 -1.69 -6.50
C PHE A 73 -6.03 -0.86 -7.79
N ILE A 74 -7.24 -0.78 -8.38
CA ILE A 74 -7.51 -0.07 -9.64
C ILE A 74 -7.48 1.46 -9.45
N PHE A 75 -7.81 1.95 -8.24
CA PHE A 75 -7.97 3.38 -7.98
C PHE A 75 -6.67 4.18 -8.20
N PRO A 76 -5.49 3.77 -7.70
CA PRO A 76 -4.22 4.41 -8.02
C PRO A 76 -3.96 4.49 -9.53
N SER A 77 -4.24 3.42 -10.29
CA SER A 77 -4.05 3.38 -11.73
C SER A 77 -5.00 4.34 -12.46
N ILE A 78 -6.26 4.44 -12.02
CA ILE A 78 -7.24 5.42 -12.54
C ILE A 78 -6.79 6.85 -12.25
N ILE A 79 -6.32 7.14 -11.03
CA ILE A 79 -5.82 8.47 -10.66
C ILE A 79 -4.62 8.84 -11.53
N PHE A 80 -3.68 7.92 -11.73
CA PHE A 80 -2.53 8.12 -12.61
C PHE A 80 -2.97 8.43 -14.06
N PHE A 81 -3.94 7.68 -14.57
CA PHE A 81 -4.53 7.93 -15.89
C PHE A 81 -5.18 9.33 -15.98
N ILE A 82 -5.98 9.72 -14.99
CA ILE A 82 -6.60 11.05 -14.92
C ILE A 82 -5.53 12.15 -14.97
N ILE A 83 -4.42 11.99 -14.26
CA ILE A 83 -3.33 12.98 -14.21
C ILE A 83 -2.66 13.16 -15.58
N ILE A 84 -2.39 12.05 -16.29
CA ILE A 84 -1.76 12.06 -17.62
C ILE A 84 -2.70 12.68 -18.65
N PHE A 85 -3.96 12.26 -18.67
CA PHE A 85 -4.91 12.63 -19.70
C PHE A 85 -5.73 13.89 -19.39
N LYS A 86 -5.53 14.55 -18.25
CA LYS A 86 -6.28 15.77 -17.87
C LYS A 86 -6.27 16.88 -18.92
N LYS A 87 -5.19 17.00 -19.71
CA LYS A 87 -5.08 18.02 -20.77
C LYS A 87 -5.80 17.61 -22.07
N LYS A 88 -6.04 16.31 -22.27
CA LYS A 88 -6.65 15.76 -23.49
C LYS A 88 -8.14 15.44 -23.32
N LEU A 89 -8.56 15.06 -22.11
CA LEU A 89 -9.93 14.64 -21.81
C LEU A 89 -10.61 15.64 -20.87
N LYS A 90 -11.74 16.22 -21.29
CA LYS A 90 -12.54 17.16 -20.48
C LYS A 90 -13.02 16.53 -19.18
N ILE A 91 -13.43 15.26 -19.20
CA ILE A 91 -13.84 14.50 -18.00
C ILE A 91 -12.70 14.36 -17.00
N ALA A 92 -11.49 14.04 -17.46
CA ALA A 92 -10.32 13.91 -16.58
C ALA A 92 -9.95 15.26 -15.95
N ASN A 93 -10.07 16.35 -16.71
CA ASN A 93 -9.85 17.69 -16.18
C ASN A 93 -10.87 18.08 -15.09
N TYR A 94 -12.14 17.75 -15.31
CA TYR A 94 -13.21 18.00 -14.33
C TYR A 94 -12.97 17.25 -13.02
N ILE A 95 -12.69 15.94 -13.11
CA ILE A 95 -12.40 15.10 -11.94
C ILE A 95 -11.15 15.61 -11.20
N TYR A 96 -10.11 15.98 -11.94
CA TYR A 96 -8.86 16.48 -11.37
C TYR A 96 -8.99 17.82 -10.64
N HIS A 97 -9.87 18.70 -11.11
CA HIS A 97 -10.11 20.01 -10.49
C HIS A 97 -11.15 19.98 -9.37
N ASN A 98 -11.96 18.92 -9.28
CA ASN A 98 -12.97 18.80 -8.25
C ASN A 98 -12.40 18.16 -6.97
N ASN A 99 -12.02 19.01 -6.02
CA ASN A 99 -11.46 18.57 -4.74
C ASN A 99 -12.39 17.64 -3.95
N TYR A 100 -13.71 17.78 -4.06
CA TYR A 100 -14.66 16.93 -3.33
C TYR A 100 -14.59 15.48 -3.80
N ILE A 101 -14.39 15.25 -5.10
CA ILE A 101 -14.26 13.91 -5.68
C ILE A 101 -12.97 13.24 -5.16
N ILE A 102 -11.85 13.98 -5.20
CA ILE A 102 -10.55 13.47 -4.74
C ILE A 102 -10.61 13.14 -3.24
N MET A 103 -11.19 14.03 -2.43
CA MET A 103 -11.33 13.81 -0.99
C MET A 103 -12.25 12.62 -0.69
N SER A 104 -13.33 12.45 -1.44
CA SER A 104 -14.23 11.28 -1.28
C SER A 104 -13.51 9.98 -1.60
N ILE A 105 -12.72 9.93 -2.68
CA ILE A 105 -11.93 8.74 -3.04
C ILE A 105 -10.90 8.41 -1.96
N LEU A 106 -10.19 9.42 -1.45
CA LEU A 106 -9.20 9.26 -0.40
C LEU A 106 -9.84 8.80 0.93
N LEU A 107 -11.03 9.33 1.26
CA LEU A 107 -11.80 8.90 2.42
C LEU A 107 -12.21 7.43 2.32
N ILE A 108 -12.79 7.02 1.19
CA ILE A 108 -13.16 5.61 0.94
C ILE A 108 -11.94 4.71 1.07
N PHE A 109 -10.79 5.14 0.54
CA PHE A 109 -9.55 4.39 0.60
C PHE A 109 -9.09 4.14 2.06
N ILE A 110 -9.14 5.18 2.89
CA ILE A 110 -8.80 5.09 4.32
C ILE A 110 -9.81 4.21 5.07
N ILE A 111 -11.11 4.36 4.81
CA ILE A 111 -12.15 3.55 5.45
C ILE A 111 -11.93 2.06 5.14
N VAL A 112 -11.71 1.71 3.87
CA VAL A 112 -11.46 0.31 3.49
C VAL A 112 -10.18 -0.21 4.14
N TYR A 113 -9.13 0.60 4.21
CA TYR A 113 -7.92 0.22 4.94
C TYR A 113 -8.20 -0.09 6.41
N ILE A 114 -8.89 0.80 7.13
CA ILE A 114 -9.19 0.61 8.57
C ILE A 114 -10.05 -0.65 8.77
N VAL A 115 -11.12 -0.80 8.00
CA VAL A 115 -12.01 -1.97 8.08
C VAL A 115 -11.22 -3.26 7.85
N ARG A 116 -10.39 -3.31 6.80
CA ARG A 116 -9.57 -4.48 6.50
C ARG A 116 -8.50 -4.73 7.55
N PHE A 117 -7.87 -3.68 8.07
CA PHE A 117 -6.86 -3.78 9.11
C PHE A 117 -7.46 -4.42 10.37
N VAL A 118 -8.63 -3.95 10.84
CA VAL A 118 -9.29 -4.50 12.02
C VAL A 118 -9.74 -5.95 11.83
N LEU A 119 -10.17 -6.31 10.61
CA LEU A 119 -10.69 -7.65 10.32
C LEU A 119 -9.62 -8.70 10.05
N LEU A 120 -8.51 -8.33 9.39
CA LEU A 120 -7.53 -9.28 8.85
C LEU A 120 -6.22 -9.29 9.67
N PHE A 121 -5.90 -8.22 10.40
CA PHE A 121 -4.71 -8.18 11.24
C PHE A 121 -4.91 -9.05 12.50
N PRO A 122 -3.93 -9.87 12.92
CA PRO A 122 -2.59 -10.11 12.35
C PRO A 122 -2.45 -11.40 11.53
N ASN A 123 -3.56 -12.08 11.23
CA ASN A 123 -3.54 -13.51 10.86
C ASN A 123 -3.60 -13.77 9.36
N GLU A 124 -4.04 -12.80 8.54
CA GLU A 124 -4.22 -13.00 7.10
C GLU A 124 -3.43 -12.01 6.25
N GLU A 125 -2.79 -12.52 5.19
CA GLU A 125 -2.11 -11.67 4.20
C GLU A 125 -3.11 -10.78 3.46
N PRO A 126 -2.80 -9.48 3.22
CA PRO A 126 -1.51 -8.80 3.41
C PRO A 126 -1.33 -8.11 4.78
N PHE A 127 -2.25 -8.30 5.73
CA PHE A 127 -2.30 -7.64 7.04
C PHE A 127 -1.60 -8.44 8.15
N THR A 128 -0.48 -9.08 7.85
CA THR A 128 0.31 -9.82 8.86
C THR A 128 1.42 -8.95 9.44
N TYR A 129 1.76 -9.16 10.72
CA TYR A 129 2.92 -8.52 11.33
C TYR A 129 4.22 -9.14 10.80
N ASN A 130 5.20 -8.31 10.46
CA ASN A 130 6.54 -8.77 10.10
C ASN A 130 7.42 -8.91 11.35
N TYR A 131 7.61 -10.16 11.78
CA TYR A 131 8.47 -10.52 12.90
C TYR A 131 9.98 -10.44 12.58
N ASP A 132 10.35 -10.27 11.31
CA ASP A 132 11.72 -9.96 10.91
C ASP A 132 12.04 -8.46 10.96
N SER A 133 11.10 -7.64 11.44
CA SER A 133 11.31 -6.20 11.57
C SER A 133 12.42 -5.83 12.54
N GLU A 134 13.11 -4.73 12.23
CA GLU A 134 14.20 -4.21 13.07
C GLU A 134 13.69 -3.87 14.48
N PHE A 135 12.50 -3.27 14.56
CA PHE A 135 11.86 -2.95 15.83
C PHE A 135 11.60 -4.20 16.69
N TYR A 136 11.06 -5.27 16.09
CA TYR A 136 10.81 -6.51 16.82
C TYR A 136 12.10 -7.18 17.28
N LYS A 137 13.15 -7.18 16.45
CA LYS A 137 14.47 -7.73 16.80
C LYS A 137 15.08 -6.99 17.98
N ILE A 138 15.06 -5.65 17.97
CA ILE A 138 15.54 -4.82 19.09
C ILE A 138 14.74 -5.11 20.36
N PHE A 139 13.41 -5.14 20.26
CA PHE A 139 12.54 -5.43 21.40
C PHE A 139 12.80 -6.82 21.99
N LYS A 140 13.02 -7.83 21.14
CA LYS A 140 13.36 -9.19 21.55
C LYS A 140 14.70 -9.25 22.30
N ILE A 141 15.71 -8.52 21.84
CA ILE A 141 17.03 -8.42 22.50
C ILE A 141 16.88 -7.75 23.87
N ILE A 142 16.16 -6.61 23.96
CA ILE A 142 15.91 -5.91 25.23
C ILE A 142 15.20 -6.83 26.23
N LYS A 143 14.15 -7.53 25.78
CA LYS A 143 13.41 -8.48 26.62
C LYS A 143 14.29 -9.64 27.09
N TYR A 144 15.20 -10.12 26.23
CA TYR A 144 16.14 -11.18 26.59
C TYR A 144 17.12 -10.71 27.68
N ILE A 145 17.69 -9.51 27.53
CA ILE A 145 18.59 -8.89 28.51
C ILE A 145 17.88 -8.67 29.86
N LEU A 146 16.64 -8.18 29.85
CA LEU A 146 15.85 -7.95 31.06
C LEU A 146 15.41 -9.24 31.77
N LYS A 147 15.30 -10.36 31.05
CA LYS A 147 14.88 -11.66 31.63
C LYS A 147 16.03 -12.40 32.34
N TYR A 148 17.28 -12.10 31.98
CA TYR A 148 18.49 -12.71 32.56
C TYR A 148 19.21 -11.81 33.57
N ARG A 149 18.59 -10.68 33.93
CA ARG A 149 18.94 -9.86 35.08
C ARG A 149 17.95 -10.15 36.21
#